data_AF-A0A1H1Q065-F1
#
_entry.id   AF-A0A1H1Q065-F1
#
_cell.length_a   1.000
_cell.length_b   1.000
_cell.length_c   1.000
_cell.angle_alpha   90.00
_cell.angle_beta   90.00
_cell.angle_gamma   90.00
#
_symmetry.space_group_name_H-M   'P 1'
#
loop_
_entity.id
_entity.type
_entity.pdbx_description
1 polymer ?
#
loop_
_entity_poly.entity_id
_entity_poly.type
_entity_poly.pdbx_seq_one_letter_code
_entity_poly.pdbx_strand_id
1 'polypeptide(L)'
;MDLHFWNTDRLAAGDADSRRRFVRIIGFGARNSPDIIGLSEVKNTAFKSLERFADDHSYRLIHRRPDGIESHAVLMISHSHRVHAKNTFMWIDSKDESLDGEVVVAAIEDPTGVIMTVASVYIHAPLPTVLGRVSFIDGASSGWR
;
A
#
# COMPACT_ATOMS: atom_id res chain seq x y z
N MET A 1 -2.47 -17.36 2.71
CA MET A 1 -2.44 -15.89 2.65
C MET A 1 -2.73 -15.46 1.22
N ASP A 2 -3.75 -14.64 1.03
CA ASP A 2 -4.20 -14.11 -0.27
C ASP A 2 -3.83 -12.62 -0.41
N LEU A 3 -3.14 -12.24 -1.49
CA LEU A 3 -2.70 -10.87 -1.72
C LEU A 3 -3.17 -10.36 -3.08
N HIS A 4 -3.67 -9.13 -3.10
CA HIS A 4 -4.09 -8.47 -4.33
C HIS A 4 -3.52 -7.08 -4.45
N PHE A 5 -3.00 -6.74 -5.63
CA PHE A 5 -2.39 -5.44 -5.90
C PHE A 5 -3.03 -4.81 -7.12
N TRP A 6 -3.42 -3.54 -7.01
CA TRP A 6 -4.02 -2.77 -8.09
C TRP A 6 -3.35 -1.41 -8.27
N ASN A 7 -2.99 -1.10 -9.51
CA ASN A 7 -2.94 0.29 -9.94
C ASN A 7 -4.38 0.78 -10.09
N THR A 8 -4.73 1.82 -9.34
CA THR A 8 -6.11 2.31 -9.28
C THR A 8 -6.44 3.39 -10.30
N ASP A 9 -5.47 3.78 -11.13
CA ASP A 9 -5.58 4.81 -12.16
C ASP A 9 -6.24 6.08 -11.62
N ARG A 10 -5.56 6.69 -10.63
CA ARG A 10 -5.95 7.94 -9.96
C ARG A 10 -7.31 7.85 -9.25
N LEU A 11 -7.48 6.86 -8.38
CA LEU A 11 -8.71 6.66 -7.62
C LEU A 11 -9.09 7.89 -6.79
N ALA A 12 -10.18 8.56 -7.17
CA ALA A 12 -10.72 9.75 -6.51
C ALA A 12 -12.22 9.58 -6.16
N ALA A 13 -12.69 10.25 -5.11
CA ALA A 13 -14.10 10.14 -4.69
C ALA A 13 -15.10 10.93 -5.58
N GLY A 14 -14.61 11.88 -6.39
CA GLY A 14 -15.44 12.83 -7.15
C GLY A 14 -15.67 12.50 -8.63
N ASP A 15 -14.99 11.50 -9.17
CA ASP A 15 -15.06 11.14 -10.59
C ASP A 15 -15.92 9.87 -10.80
N ALA A 16 -16.78 9.87 -11.82
CA ALA A 16 -17.73 8.78 -12.06
C ALA A 16 -17.02 7.46 -12.41
N ASP A 17 -15.91 7.53 -13.14
CA ASP A 17 -15.13 6.35 -13.51
C ASP A 17 -14.30 5.85 -12.33
N SER A 18 -13.74 6.77 -11.55
CA SER A 18 -13.10 6.48 -10.27
C SER A 18 -14.05 5.84 -9.26
N ARG A 19 -15.31 6.29 -9.20
CA ARG A 19 -16.35 5.67 -8.36
C ARG A 19 -16.66 4.24 -8.80
N ARG A 20 -16.71 3.96 -10.11
CA ARG A 20 -16.88 2.58 -10.60
C ARG A 20 -15.69 1.70 -10.24
N ARG A 21 -14.45 2.21 -10.39
CA ARG A 21 -13.23 1.51 -9.96
C ARG A 21 -13.24 1.23 -8.46
N PHE A 22 -13.61 2.24 -7.66
CA PHE A 22 -13.77 2.11 -6.22
C PHE A 22 -14.75 1.01 -5.84
N VAL A 23 -15.93 0.99 -6.45
CA VAL A 23 -16.94 -0.05 -6.23
C VAL A 23 -16.44 -1.44 -6.65
N ARG A 24 -15.60 -1.55 -7.68
CA ARG A 24 -14.99 -2.83 -8.06
C ARG A 24 -13.96 -3.30 -7.04
N ILE A 25 -13.07 -2.41 -6.58
CA ILE A 25 -12.05 -2.71 -5.56
C ILE A 25 -12.71 -3.09 -4.24
N ILE A 26 -13.66 -2.27 -3.75
CA ILE A 26 -14.46 -2.57 -2.56
C ILE A 26 -15.27 -3.84 -2.75
N GLY A 27 -15.97 -3.98 -3.88
CA GLY A 27 -16.82 -5.13 -4.14
C GLY A 27 -16.01 -6.42 -4.22
N PHE A 28 -14.76 -6.35 -4.69
CA PHE A 28 -13.83 -7.45 -4.59
C PHE A 28 -13.46 -7.75 -3.14
N GLY A 29 -13.02 -6.74 -2.39
CA GLY A 29 -12.59 -6.90 -1.00
C GLY A 29 -13.71 -7.42 -0.08
N ALA A 30 -14.94 -6.95 -0.27
CA ALA A 30 -16.11 -7.39 0.48
C ALA A 30 -16.54 -8.83 0.16
N ARG A 31 -16.33 -9.30 -1.08
CA ARG A 31 -16.76 -10.65 -1.50
C ARG A 31 -15.71 -11.72 -1.25
N ASN A 32 -14.44 -11.38 -1.43
CA ASN A 32 -13.34 -12.36 -1.38
C ASN A 32 -12.53 -12.26 -0.09
N SER A 33 -12.64 -11.14 0.65
CA SER A 33 -11.93 -10.90 1.90
C SER A 33 -10.43 -11.28 1.83
N PRO A 34 -9.68 -10.75 0.85
CA PRO A 34 -8.26 -11.07 0.71
C PRO A 34 -7.49 -10.70 1.98
N ASP A 35 -6.42 -11.40 2.33
CA ASP A 35 -5.66 -11.07 3.54
C ASP A 35 -4.96 -9.71 3.42
N ILE A 36 -4.54 -9.34 2.21
CA ILE A 36 -3.77 -8.13 1.92
C ILE A 36 -4.23 -7.48 0.62
N ILE A 37 -4.42 -6.16 0.66
CA ILE A 37 -4.70 -5.34 -0.53
C ILE A 37 -3.66 -4.24 -0.64
N GLY A 38 -2.92 -4.20 -1.76
CA GLY A 38 -2.08 -3.06 -2.11
C GLY A 38 -2.72 -2.22 -3.21
N LEU A 39 -2.75 -0.91 -3.00
CA LEU A 39 -3.25 0.05 -3.99
C LEU A 39 -2.15 1.06 -4.33
N SER A 40 -2.05 1.45 -5.59
CA SER A 40 -1.24 2.58 -6.04
C SER A 40 -2.10 3.61 -6.79
N GLU A 41 -1.62 4.84 -6.89
CA GLU A 41 -2.34 5.97 -7.49
C GLU A 41 -3.62 6.38 -6.75
N VAL A 42 -3.66 6.23 -5.43
CA VAL A 42 -4.81 6.64 -4.62
C VAL A 42 -4.78 8.15 -4.41
N LYS A 43 -5.85 8.86 -4.77
CA LYS A 43 -5.95 10.30 -4.53
C LYS A 43 -6.37 10.62 -3.10
N ASN A 44 -5.97 11.78 -2.58
CA ASN A 44 -6.37 12.28 -1.25
C ASN A 44 -7.88 12.18 -0.98
N THR A 45 -8.70 12.45 -1.99
CA THR A 45 -10.17 12.42 -1.87
C THR A 45 -10.74 11.02 -1.63
N ALA A 46 -10.03 9.95 -1.98
CA ALA A 46 -10.48 8.57 -1.80
C ALA A 46 -10.21 7.99 -0.41
N PHE A 47 -9.32 8.60 0.39
CA PHE A 47 -8.90 8.04 1.68
C PHE A 47 -10.04 7.88 2.66
N LYS A 48 -10.95 8.85 2.77
CA LYS A 48 -12.10 8.74 3.69
C LYS A 48 -12.95 7.51 3.40
N SER A 49 -13.09 7.17 2.12
CA SER A 49 -13.86 6.00 1.70
C SER A 49 -13.07 4.70 1.92
N LEU A 50 -11.75 4.72 1.73
CA LEU A 50 -10.87 3.57 2.03
C LEU A 50 -10.75 3.28 3.53
N GLU A 51 -10.62 4.32 4.36
CA GLU A 51 -10.61 4.22 5.83
C GLU A 51 -11.89 3.54 6.31
N ARG A 52 -13.06 4.04 5.87
CA ARG A 52 -14.35 3.41 6.18
C ARG A 52 -14.42 1.95 5.73
N PHE A 53 -13.98 1.66 4.51
CA PHE A 53 -13.98 0.28 4.01
C PHE A 53 -13.08 -0.64 4.85
N ALA A 54 -11.90 -0.14 5.25
CA ALA A 54 -10.96 -0.86 6.11
C ALA A 54 -11.59 -1.19 7.46
N ASP A 55 -12.23 -0.21 8.10
CA ASP A 55 -12.92 -0.39 9.37
C ASP A 55 -14.07 -1.41 9.24
N ASP A 56 -14.92 -1.26 8.23
CA ASP A 56 -16.09 -2.12 7.99
C ASP A 56 -15.69 -3.59 7.73
N HIS A 57 -14.48 -3.85 7.23
CA HIS A 57 -14.01 -5.19 6.83
C HIS A 57 -12.80 -5.68 7.64
N SER A 58 -12.52 -5.08 8.80
CA SER A 58 -11.44 -5.51 9.70
C SER A 58 -10.05 -5.53 9.03
N TYR A 59 -9.72 -4.46 8.30
CA TYR A 59 -8.37 -4.18 7.79
C TYR A 59 -7.72 -3.03 8.54
N ARG A 60 -6.39 -3.12 8.66
CA ARG A 60 -5.53 -2.00 9.04
C ARG A 60 -5.09 -1.28 7.77
N LEU A 61 -5.35 0.02 7.70
CA LEU A 61 -4.85 0.88 6.62
C LEU A 61 -3.45 1.41 6.97
N ILE A 62 -2.48 1.24 6.07
CA ILE A 62 -1.12 1.74 6.19
C ILE A 62 -0.87 2.64 4.97
N HIS A 63 -0.52 3.89 5.24
CA HIS A 63 -0.23 4.90 4.23
C HIS A 63 0.45 6.11 4.89
N ARG A 64 0.97 7.04 4.09
CA ARG A 64 1.39 8.38 4.54
C ARG A 64 0.68 9.43 3.68
N ARG A 65 0.25 10.55 4.29
CA ARG A 65 -0.36 11.68 3.57
C ARG A 65 0.39 12.97 3.92
N PRO A 66 1.53 13.24 3.28
CA PRO A 66 2.12 14.59 3.36
C PRO A 66 1.21 15.60 2.65
N ASP A 67 1.17 16.82 3.18
CA ASP A 67 0.46 17.93 2.54
C ASP A 67 1.02 18.21 1.13
N GLY A 68 0.17 18.59 0.19
CA GLY A 68 0.57 18.93 -1.18
C GLY A 68 0.71 17.75 -2.14
N ILE A 69 0.84 16.51 -1.66
CA ILE A 69 0.95 15.32 -2.53
C ILE A 69 -0.44 14.76 -2.83
N GLU A 70 -0.75 14.58 -4.12
CA GLU A 70 -2.08 14.15 -4.54
C GLU A 70 -2.27 12.63 -4.64
N SER A 71 -1.27 11.89 -5.14
CA SER A 71 -1.38 10.47 -5.46
C SER A 71 -0.50 9.66 -4.50
N HIS A 72 -1.00 8.52 -4.02
CA HIS A 72 -0.33 7.74 -2.97
C HIS A 72 -0.40 6.23 -3.21
N ALA A 73 0.53 5.49 -2.63
CA ALA A 73 0.44 4.05 -2.39
C ALA A 73 -0.21 3.76 -1.03
N VAL A 74 -0.89 2.63 -0.92
CA VAL A 74 -1.63 2.20 0.27
C VAL A 74 -1.49 0.69 0.43
N LEU A 75 -1.34 0.24 1.68
CA LEU A 75 -1.51 -1.15 2.07
C LEU A 75 -2.70 -1.30 3.02
N MET A 76 -3.54 -2.29 2.77
CA MET A 76 -4.57 -2.77 3.69
C MET A 76 -4.21 -4.19 4.11
N ILE A 77 -4.17 -4.45 5.41
CA ILE A 77 -3.76 -5.75 5.97
C ILE A 77 -4.84 -6.21 6.94
N SER A 78 -5.38 -7.40 6.70
CA SER A 78 -6.42 -7.99 7.55
C SER A 78 -5.95 -8.08 9.00
N HIS A 79 -6.87 -7.86 9.95
CA HIS A 79 -6.59 -7.99 11.37
C HIS A 79 -6.19 -9.41 11.80
N SER A 80 -6.46 -10.42 10.94
CA SER A 80 -6.01 -11.81 11.15
C SER A 80 -4.49 -11.98 11.14
N HIS A 81 -3.74 -11.00 10.62
CA HIS A 81 -2.27 -11.02 10.58
C HIS A 81 -1.70 -10.11 11.66
N ARG A 82 -0.50 -10.42 12.16
CA ARG A 82 0.23 -9.52 13.06
C ARG A 82 1.18 -8.65 12.23
N VAL A 83 1.18 -7.34 12.48
CA VAL A 83 2.13 -6.40 11.84
C VAL A 83 3.25 -6.10 12.85
N HIS A 84 4.49 -6.44 12.49
CA HIS A 84 5.68 -6.23 13.35
C HIS A 84 6.33 -4.88 13.11
N ALA A 85 6.40 -4.46 11.85
CA ALA A 85 6.97 -3.18 11.46
C ALA A 85 6.23 -2.66 10.23
N LYS A 86 6.20 -1.33 10.07
CA LYS A 86 5.64 -0.67 8.89
C LYS A 86 6.39 0.62 8.62
N ASN A 87 6.55 0.97 7.36
CA ASN A 87 7.20 2.20 6.96
C ASN A 87 6.67 2.69 5.61
N THR A 88 6.93 3.95 5.29
CA THR A 88 6.59 4.56 4.01
C THR A 88 7.78 5.39 3.52
N PHE A 89 8.31 5.01 2.37
CA PHE A 89 9.40 5.70 1.68
C PHE A 89 8.81 6.51 0.53
N MET A 90 9.19 7.78 0.43
CA MET A 90 8.71 8.68 -0.62
C MET A 90 9.91 9.32 -1.29
N TRP A 91 9.85 9.42 -2.61
CA TRP A 91 10.76 10.20 -3.44
C TRP A 91 9.94 11.33 -4.04
N ILE A 92 10.36 12.57 -3.76
CA ILE A 92 9.69 13.79 -4.21
C ILE A 92 10.67 14.51 -5.14
N ASP A 93 10.25 14.86 -6.35
CA ASP A 93 11.05 15.72 -7.21
C ASP A 93 11.13 17.11 -6.57
N SER A 94 12.35 17.48 -6.19
CA SER A 94 12.67 18.78 -5.59
C SER A 94 12.34 19.99 -6.49
N LYS A 95 12.11 19.79 -7.79
CA LYS A 95 11.89 20.88 -8.75
C LYS A 95 10.45 21.37 -8.78
N ASP A 96 9.48 20.47 -8.65
CA ASP A 96 8.06 20.79 -8.74
C ASP A 96 7.25 20.24 -7.54
N GLU A 97 7.93 19.69 -6.54
CA GLU A 97 7.34 19.04 -5.36
C GLU A 97 6.38 17.89 -5.70
N SER A 98 6.50 17.33 -6.91
CA SER A 98 5.70 16.18 -7.32
C SER A 98 6.25 14.87 -6.76
N LEU A 99 5.37 13.89 -6.57
CA LEU A 99 5.76 12.58 -6.09
C LEU A 99 6.32 11.74 -7.26
N ASP A 100 7.63 11.49 -7.25
CA ASP A 100 8.32 10.59 -8.19
C ASP A 100 8.02 9.13 -7.90
N GLY A 101 7.88 8.78 -6.62
CA GLY A 101 7.49 7.44 -6.21
C GLY A 101 7.22 7.33 -4.72
N GLU A 102 6.48 6.29 -4.35
CA GLU A 102 6.18 5.94 -2.98
C GLU A 102 6.15 4.42 -2.82
N VAL A 103 6.71 3.95 -1.72
CA VAL A 103 6.63 2.55 -1.29
C VAL A 103 6.10 2.52 0.13
N VAL A 104 4.94 1.90 0.32
CA VAL A 104 4.40 1.56 1.64
C VAL A 104 4.76 0.11 1.92
N VAL A 105 5.47 -0.16 3.01
CA VAL A 105 5.90 -1.51 3.41
C VAL A 105 5.36 -1.92 4.77
N ALA A 106 5.15 -3.21 4.97
CA ALA A 106 4.89 -3.82 6.26
C ALA A 106 5.56 -5.19 6.38
N ALA A 107 6.18 -5.45 7.53
CA ALA A 107 6.57 -6.79 7.95
C ALA A 107 5.39 -7.41 8.72
N ILE A 108 4.89 -8.53 8.22
CA ILE A 108 3.71 -9.22 8.74
C ILE A 108 4.03 -10.66 9.10
N GLU A 109 3.29 -11.20 10.06
CA GLU A 109 3.29 -12.61 10.42
C GLU A 109 1.90 -13.20 10.14
N ASP A 110 1.89 -14.32 9.42
CA ASP A 110 0.66 -15.06 9.11
C ASP A 110 0.26 -16.01 10.26
N PRO A 111 -0.94 -16.61 10.23
CA PRO A 111 -1.38 -17.53 11.28
C PRO A 111 -0.53 -18.80 11.44
N THR A 112 0.35 -19.11 10.48
CA THR A 112 1.28 -20.25 10.55
C THR A 112 2.61 -19.87 11.20
N GLY A 113 2.82 -18.58 11.53
CA GLY A 113 4.03 -18.04 12.15
C GLY A 113 5.09 -17.59 11.14
N VAL A 114 4.79 -17.56 9.83
CA VAL A 114 5.74 -17.12 8.81
C VAL A 114 5.77 -15.59 8.77
N ILE A 115 6.96 -15.01 8.91
CA ILE A 115 7.19 -13.56 8.79
C ILE A 115 7.57 -13.22 7.34
N MET A 116 6.94 -12.20 6.78
CA MET A 116 7.20 -11.73 5.43
C MET A 116 7.04 -10.22 5.31
N THR A 117 7.67 -9.63 4.29
CA THR A 117 7.53 -8.21 3.98
C THR A 117 6.65 -8.04 2.75
N VAL A 118 5.63 -7.20 2.87
CA VAL A 118 4.72 -6.81 1.79
C VAL A 118 4.86 -5.33 1.50
N ALA A 119 4.75 -4.95 0.23
CA ALA A 119 4.92 -3.59 -0.23
C ALA A 119 3.89 -3.21 -1.29
N SER A 120 3.25 -2.06 -1.15
CA SER A 120 2.53 -1.40 -2.24
C SER A 120 3.38 -0.27 -2.79
N VAL A 121 3.50 -0.19 -4.11
CA VAL A 121 4.46 0.68 -4.80
C VAL A 121 3.74 1.55 -5.83
N TYR A 122 4.00 2.84 -5.78
CA TYR A 122 3.65 3.83 -6.80
C TYR A 122 4.94 4.44 -7.36
N ILE A 123 5.03 4.56 -8.69
CA ILE A 123 6.17 5.16 -9.39
C ILE A 123 5.59 6.03 -10.52
N HIS A 124 5.87 7.33 -10.51
CA HIS A 124 5.36 8.30 -11.48
C HIS A 124 6.29 8.47 -12.68
N ALA A 125 7.60 8.54 -12.43
CA ALA A 125 8.62 8.68 -13.48
C ALA A 125 9.11 7.31 -13.94
N PRO A 126 9.55 7.14 -15.21
CA PRO A 126 10.43 6.03 -15.54
C PRO A 126 11.66 6.19 -14.65
N LEU A 127 11.77 5.38 -13.58
CA LEU A 127 12.96 5.33 -12.76
C LEU A 127 14.15 5.28 -13.75
N PRO A 128 15.19 6.14 -13.65
CA PRO A 128 16.48 5.68 -14.11
C PRO A 128 16.65 4.33 -13.45
N THR A 129 16.90 3.28 -14.22
CA THR A 129 16.81 1.87 -13.79
C THR A 129 17.76 1.61 -12.61
N VAL A 130 17.39 2.08 -11.43
CA VAL A 130 17.96 1.71 -10.17
C VAL A 130 17.13 0.49 -9.83
N LEU A 131 17.60 -0.64 -10.36
CA LEU A 131 17.36 -1.94 -9.76
C LEU A 131 17.80 -1.80 -8.30
N GLY A 132 16.88 -1.36 -7.45
CA GLY A 132 17.07 -1.31 -6.03
C GLY A 132 17.53 -2.69 -5.62
N ARG A 133 18.77 -2.80 -5.15
CA ARG A 133 19.32 -4.05 -4.66
C ARG A 133 18.51 -4.41 -3.42
N VAL A 134 17.49 -5.25 -3.59
CA VAL A 134 16.82 -5.92 -2.49
C VAL A 134 17.87 -6.81 -1.83
N SER A 135 18.46 -6.30 -0.75
CA SER A 135 19.38 -7.08 0.07
C SER A 135 18.51 -7.76 1.12
N PHE A 136 18.30 -9.06 0.94
CA PHE A 136 17.78 -9.90 2.02
C PHE A 136 18.85 -9.93 3.10
N ILE A 137 18.62 -9.24 4.22
CA ILE A 137 19.37 -9.51 5.44
C ILE A 137 18.71 -10.75 6.03
N ASP A 138 19.30 -11.91 5.78
CA ASP A 138 18.93 -13.13 6.50
C ASP A 138 19.33 -12.97 7.96
N GLY A 139 18.34 -12.68 8.81
CA GLY A 139 18.49 -12.55 10.25
C GLY A 139 18.97 -13.82 10.94
N ALA A 140 19.05 -14.96 10.25
CA ALA A 140 19.65 -16.18 10.79
C ALA A 140 21.18 -16.09 10.92
N SER A 141 21.83 -15.12 10.26
CA SER A 141 23.30 -15.01 10.24
C SER A 141 23.90 -13.87 11.08
N SER A 142 23.09 -12.87 11.47
CA SER A 142 23.57 -11.79 12.35
C SER A 142 23.26 -12.13 13.80
N GLY A 143 24.22 -12.77 14.48
CA GLY A 143 24.16 -13.06 15.91
C GLY A 143 24.07 -11.79 16.78
N TRP A 144 22.89 -11.18 16.83
CA TRP A 144 22.53 -10.18 17.82
C TRP A 144 22.15 -10.92 19.11
N ARG A 145 23.08 -10.90 20.07
CA ARG A 145 22.80 -11.09 21.49
C ARG A 145 22.32 -9.79 22.10
#